data_AF-A0A1H9JM92-F1
#
_entry.id   AF-A0A1H9JM92-F1
#
_cell.length_a   1.000
_cell.length_b   1.000
_cell.length_c   1.000
_cell.angle_alpha   90.00
_cell.angle_beta   90.00
_cell.angle_gamma   90.00
#
_symmetry.space_group_name_H-M   'P 1'
#
loop_
_entity.id
_entity.type
_entity.pdbx_description
1 polymer ?
#
loop_
_entity_poly.entity_id
_entity_poly.type
_entity_poly.pdbx_seq_one_letter_code
_entity_poly.pdbx_strand_id
1 'polypeptide(L)'
;MNEPTFAHRLLQYDDATSLVLPTGARFIRKLPDDRSLGYLHRLFPAVTDRQLDELEETLARPLPAAYREFLRWSDGACFFDNSIYLYGFAENHARSLEPVDQTAISIRQENQLFSAAESERWLAGWMKVGSAVAWSSKVDLLLRADGACAITGAAGFHVAGSFDETLCLLFDRIGPCFSGDGLIDRDYASLEASLASLVCPAN
;
A
#
# COMPACT_ATOMS: atom_id res chain seq x y z
N MET A 1 -5.37 -17.06 -10.46
CA MET A 1 -4.48 -16.22 -9.63
C MET A 1 -4.83 -16.48 -8.19
N ASN A 2 -3.83 -16.64 -7.33
CA ASN A 2 -4.07 -16.84 -5.90
C ASN A 2 -4.27 -15.46 -5.26
N GLU A 3 -5.36 -15.30 -4.53
CA GLU A 3 -5.63 -14.11 -3.73
C GLU A 3 -4.61 -14.03 -2.57
N PRO A 4 -3.99 -12.87 -2.30
CA PRO A 4 -3.08 -12.72 -1.17
C PRO A 4 -3.77 -13.06 0.15
N THR A 5 -3.05 -13.65 1.10
CA THR A 5 -3.63 -14.05 2.37
C THR A 5 -4.22 -12.86 3.12
N PHE A 6 -3.61 -11.68 3.14
CA PHE A 6 -4.24 -10.49 3.77
C PHE A 6 -5.58 -10.05 3.15
N ALA A 7 -5.91 -10.45 1.91
CA ALA A 7 -7.06 -9.92 1.19
C ALA A 7 -8.40 -10.33 1.80
N HIS A 8 -8.51 -11.50 2.44
CA HIS A 8 -9.75 -11.90 3.16
C HIS A 8 -10.17 -10.84 4.21
N ARG A 9 -9.19 -10.17 4.84
CA ARG A 9 -9.42 -9.09 5.82
C ARG A 9 -9.95 -7.82 5.18
N LEU A 10 -9.66 -7.59 3.91
CA LEU A 10 -10.18 -6.44 3.16
C LEU A 10 -11.60 -6.74 2.67
N LEU A 11 -11.81 -7.95 2.16
CA LEU A 11 -13.08 -8.35 1.56
C LEU A 11 -14.21 -8.53 2.57
N GLN A 12 -13.90 -8.69 3.87
CA GLN A 12 -14.93 -8.70 4.93
C GLN A 12 -15.69 -7.35 5.03
N TYR A 13 -15.12 -6.26 4.49
CA TYR A 13 -15.76 -4.95 4.47
C TYR A 13 -16.64 -4.74 3.23
N ASP A 14 -16.65 -5.67 2.28
CA ASP A 14 -17.46 -5.58 1.07
C ASP A 14 -18.96 -5.59 1.40
N ASP A 15 -19.68 -4.65 0.81
CA ASP A 15 -21.10 -4.42 1.06
C ASP A 15 -21.81 -3.82 -0.16
N ALA A 16 -23.10 -3.52 -0.03
CA ALA A 16 -23.92 -2.99 -1.13
C ALA A 16 -23.48 -1.62 -1.66
N THR A 17 -22.60 -0.90 -0.94
CA THR A 17 -22.05 0.40 -1.37
C THR A 17 -20.75 0.26 -2.16
N SER A 18 -20.20 -0.95 -2.21
CA SER A 18 -18.96 -1.26 -2.90
C SER A 18 -19.16 -1.29 -4.41
N LEU A 19 -18.10 -0.97 -5.16
CA LEU A 19 -18.13 -0.83 -6.61
C LEU A 19 -17.03 -1.69 -7.25
N VAL A 20 -17.41 -2.46 -8.27
CA VAL A 20 -16.48 -3.19 -9.14
C VAL A 20 -16.61 -2.62 -10.55
N LEU A 21 -15.50 -2.16 -11.12
CA LEU A 21 -15.46 -1.62 -12.47
C LEU A 21 -15.22 -2.71 -13.52
N PRO A 22 -15.62 -2.50 -14.79
CA PRO A 22 -15.32 -3.44 -15.88
C PRO A 22 -13.82 -3.70 -16.08
N THR A 23 -12.96 -2.78 -15.65
CA THR A 23 -11.50 -2.93 -15.67
C THR A 23 -10.96 -3.90 -14.63
N GLY A 24 -11.79 -4.34 -13.68
CA GLY A 24 -11.38 -5.17 -12.54
C GLY A 24 -10.97 -4.38 -11.30
N ALA A 25 -10.95 -3.05 -11.36
CA ALA A 25 -10.76 -2.22 -10.17
C ALA A 25 -11.90 -2.45 -9.18
N ARG A 26 -11.58 -2.48 -7.89
CA ARG A 26 -12.53 -2.70 -6.80
C ARG A 26 -12.40 -1.62 -5.74
N PHE A 27 -13.53 -0.99 -5.44
CA PHE A 27 -13.67 0.08 -4.47
C PHE A 27 -14.60 -0.45 -3.36
N ILE A 28 -14.02 -0.78 -2.21
CA ILE A 28 -14.69 -1.51 -1.14
C ILE A 28 -15.15 -0.51 -0.10
N ARG A 29 -16.45 -0.57 0.20
CA ARG A 29 -17.19 0.26 1.16
C ARG A 29 -17.05 1.75 0.91
N LYS A 30 -18.11 2.35 0.37
CA LYS A 30 -18.18 3.80 0.24
C LYS A 30 -18.23 4.44 1.62
N LEU A 31 -17.47 5.51 1.83
CA LEU A 31 -17.52 6.26 3.08
C LEU A 31 -18.90 6.95 3.24
N PRO A 32 -19.44 7.07 4.46
CA PRO A 32 -20.83 7.47 4.73
C PRO A 32 -21.11 8.96 4.46
N ASP A 33 -20.10 9.75 4.15
CA ASP A 33 -20.28 11.17 3.81
C ASP A 33 -20.75 11.29 2.36
N ASP A 34 -21.97 11.80 2.16
CA ASP A 34 -22.55 12.08 0.84
C ASP A 34 -21.67 13.00 -0.03
N ARG A 35 -20.70 13.71 0.58
CA ARG A 35 -19.70 14.55 -0.10
C ARG A 35 -18.38 13.85 -0.35
N SER A 36 -18.12 12.73 0.33
CA SER A 36 -16.93 11.92 0.11
C SER A 36 -17.16 10.96 -1.05
N LEU A 37 -16.35 11.11 -2.09
CA LEU A 37 -16.21 10.11 -3.15
C LEU A 37 -15.18 9.03 -2.77
N GLY A 38 -14.79 8.99 -1.48
CA GLY A 38 -13.84 8.05 -0.92
C GLY A 38 -14.45 6.67 -0.67
N TYR A 39 -13.57 5.67 -0.73
CA TYR A 39 -13.85 4.30 -0.36
C TYR A 39 -12.81 3.85 0.65
N LEU A 40 -13.23 3.01 1.60
CA LEU A 40 -12.38 2.51 2.67
C LEU A 40 -11.14 1.79 2.10
N HIS A 41 -11.35 0.93 1.09
CA HIS A 41 -10.26 0.27 0.37
C HIS A 41 -10.42 0.44 -1.14
N ARG A 42 -9.29 0.55 -1.84
CA ARG A 42 -9.21 0.62 -3.29
C ARG A 42 -8.16 -0.35 -3.79
N LEU A 43 -8.57 -1.22 -4.68
CA LEU A 43 -7.74 -2.16 -5.42
C LEU A 43 -7.84 -1.78 -6.89
N PHE A 44 -6.70 -1.63 -7.56
CA PHE A 44 -6.63 -1.20 -8.95
C PHE A 44 -6.53 -2.41 -9.88
N PRO A 45 -6.85 -2.26 -11.19
CA PRO A 45 -6.81 -3.36 -12.14
C PRO A 45 -5.49 -4.10 -12.12
N ALA A 46 -5.50 -5.43 -12.22
CA ALA A 46 -4.27 -6.23 -12.24
C ALA A 46 -3.27 -5.78 -13.32
N VAL A 47 -1.97 -5.86 -12.99
CA VAL A 47 -0.87 -5.61 -13.94
C VAL A 47 -0.67 -6.84 -14.83
N THR A 48 -0.48 -6.61 -16.13
CA THR A 48 -0.15 -7.67 -17.09
C THR A 48 1.32 -8.10 -16.99
N ASP A 49 1.66 -9.32 -17.42
CA ASP A 49 3.06 -9.77 -17.42
C ASP A 49 3.97 -8.83 -18.24
N ARG A 50 3.48 -8.30 -19.37
CA ARG A 50 4.22 -7.31 -20.17
C ARG A 50 4.57 -6.06 -19.37
N GLN A 51 3.61 -5.52 -18.61
CA GLN A 51 3.85 -4.33 -17.78
C GLN A 51 4.78 -4.64 -16.60
N LEU A 52 4.74 -5.84 -16.04
CA LEU A 52 5.70 -6.27 -15.01
C LEU A 52 7.12 -6.33 -15.57
N ASP A 53 7.29 -6.87 -16.77
CA ASP A 53 8.59 -6.95 -17.43
C ASP A 53 9.13 -5.53 -17.77
N GLU A 54 8.27 -4.64 -18.28
CA GLU A 54 8.59 -3.23 -18.51
C GLU A 54 9.00 -2.51 -17.22
N LEU A 55 8.34 -2.83 -16.10
CA LEU A 55 8.65 -2.25 -14.80
C LEU A 55 10.02 -2.70 -14.29
N GLU A 56 10.33 -3.99 -14.38
CA GLU A 56 11.63 -4.54 -13.99
C GLU A 56 12.79 -4.00 -14.83
N GLU A 57 12.57 -3.86 -16.14
CA GLU A 57 13.52 -3.21 -17.05
C GLU A 57 13.76 -1.76 -16.62
N THR A 58 12.70 -1.01 -16.35
CA THR A 58 12.78 0.41 -15.97
C THR A 58 13.45 0.61 -14.61
N LEU A 59 13.20 -0.28 -13.64
CA LEU A 59 13.85 -0.26 -12.33
C LEU A 59 15.30 -0.79 -12.38
N ALA A 60 15.71 -1.39 -13.51
CA ALA A 60 16.97 -2.10 -13.68
C ALA A 60 17.23 -3.15 -12.58
N ARG A 61 16.16 -3.80 -12.09
CA ARG A 61 16.21 -4.86 -11.08
C ARG A 61 14.92 -5.68 -11.10
N PRO A 62 14.98 -6.98 -10.73
CA PRO A 62 13.79 -7.80 -10.59
C PRO A 62 12.90 -7.30 -9.45
N LEU A 63 11.59 -7.45 -9.60
CA LEU A 63 10.64 -7.25 -8.51
C LEU A 63 10.77 -8.43 -7.53
N PRO A 64 10.66 -8.20 -6.22
CA PRO A 64 10.52 -9.29 -5.26
C PRO A 64 9.29 -10.16 -5.61
N ALA A 65 9.44 -11.49 -5.55
CA ALA A 65 8.42 -12.42 -6.06
C ALA A 65 7.03 -12.19 -5.44
N ALA A 66 6.94 -12.00 -4.12
CA ALA A 66 5.69 -11.73 -3.43
C ALA A 66 5.01 -10.44 -3.91
N TYR A 67 5.80 -9.41 -4.26
CA TYR A 67 5.25 -8.16 -4.77
C TYR A 67 4.81 -8.27 -6.23
N ARG A 68 5.55 -9.04 -7.04
CA ARG A 68 5.13 -9.38 -8.40
C ARG A 68 3.78 -10.12 -8.40
N GLU A 69 3.61 -11.08 -7.48
CA GLU A 69 2.33 -11.78 -7.29
C GLU A 69 1.21 -10.83 -6.86
N PHE A 70 1.49 -9.92 -5.93
CA PHE A 70 0.55 -8.87 -5.55
C PHE A 70 0.15 -7.98 -6.75
N LEU A 71 1.09 -7.53 -7.58
CA LEU A 71 0.79 -6.69 -8.75
C LEU A 71 -0.03 -7.41 -9.82
N ARG A 72 0.13 -8.73 -9.96
CA ARG A 72 -0.77 -9.54 -10.79
C ARG A 72 -2.20 -9.59 -10.24
N TRP A 73 -2.37 -9.42 -8.93
CA TRP A 73 -3.69 -9.35 -8.31
C TRP A 73 -4.28 -7.94 -8.34
N SER A 74 -3.48 -6.90 -8.08
CA SER A 74 -3.90 -5.51 -8.03
C SER A 74 -2.75 -4.57 -8.38
N ASP A 75 -2.94 -3.62 -9.31
CA ASP A 75 -1.93 -2.61 -9.66
C ASP A 75 -1.75 -1.54 -8.57
N GLY A 76 -1.19 -1.95 -7.43
CA GLY A 76 -1.18 -1.15 -6.22
C GLY A 76 -2.51 -1.18 -5.48
N ALA A 77 -2.57 -0.50 -4.34
CA ALA A 77 -3.77 -0.44 -3.51
C ALA A 77 -3.73 0.74 -2.54
N CYS A 78 -4.90 1.15 -2.06
CA CYS A 78 -5.04 2.07 -0.94
C CYS A 78 -5.96 1.45 0.12
N PHE A 79 -5.57 1.44 1.38
CA PHE A 79 -6.39 0.90 2.47
C PHE A 79 -6.62 1.93 3.58
N PHE A 80 -7.74 1.79 4.28
CA PHE A 80 -8.13 2.61 5.42
C PHE A 80 -8.12 4.10 5.09
N ASP A 81 -8.89 4.45 4.06
CA ASP A 81 -8.99 5.82 3.53
C ASP A 81 -7.63 6.52 3.45
N ASN A 82 -6.80 6.08 2.48
CA ASN A 82 -5.51 6.71 2.21
C ASN A 82 -4.44 6.53 3.31
N SER A 83 -4.65 5.69 4.32
CA SER A 83 -3.65 5.51 5.39
C SER A 83 -2.57 4.49 5.07
N ILE A 84 -2.85 3.53 4.18
CA ILE A 84 -1.85 2.59 3.67
C ILE A 84 -1.89 2.61 2.14
N TYR A 85 -0.73 2.73 1.51
CA TYR A 85 -0.54 2.69 0.08
C TYR A 85 0.40 1.55 -0.31
N LEU A 86 0.02 0.79 -1.32
CA LEU A 86 0.88 -0.12 -2.06
C LEU A 86 1.02 0.42 -3.49
N TYR A 87 2.25 0.51 -3.97
CA TYR A 87 2.57 1.21 -5.22
C TYR A 87 2.40 0.31 -6.45
N GLY A 88 1.84 0.88 -7.51
CA GLY A 88 1.58 0.19 -8.77
C GLY A 88 2.51 0.63 -9.91
N PHE A 89 2.33 0.00 -11.06
CA PHE A 89 2.86 0.34 -12.37
C PHE A 89 2.43 1.72 -12.85
N ALA A 90 1.21 2.17 -12.52
CA ALA A 90 0.60 3.40 -13.03
C ALA A 90 1.60 4.58 -13.15
N GLU A 91 1.63 5.22 -14.32
CA GLU A 91 2.58 6.30 -14.62
C GLU A 91 2.03 7.70 -14.35
N ASN A 92 0.71 7.85 -14.45
CA ASN A 92 0.01 9.13 -14.33
C ASN A 92 -0.83 9.16 -13.06
N HIS A 93 -0.52 10.06 -12.15
CA HIS A 93 -1.37 10.32 -11.00
C HIS A 93 -2.48 11.29 -11.44
N ALA A 94 -3.63 10.74 -11.80
CA ALA A 94 -4.82 11.57 -11.96
C ALA A 94 -5.38 11.89 -10.57
N ARG A 95 -5.45 13.18 -10.22
CA ARG A 95 -6.21 13.64 -9.06
C ARG A 95 -7.69 13.72 -9.45
N SER A 96 -8.30 12.56 -9.68
CA SER A 96 -9.73 12.44 -9.94
C SER A 96 -10.43 11.84 -8.72
N LEU A 97 -11.64 12.31 -8.48
CA LEU A 97 -12.53 11.68 -7.50
C LEU A 97 -13.36 10.56 -8.15
N GLU A 98 -13.45 10.52 -9.47
CA GLU A 98 -14.18 9.48 -10.19
C GLU A 98 -13.40 8.15 -10.14
N PRO A 99 -14.02 7.05 -9.66
CA PRO A 99 -13.35 5.76 -9.52
C PRO A 99 -12.64 5.27 -10.80
N VAL A 100 -13.24 5.53 -11.97
CA VAL A 100 -12.70 5.09 -13.28
C VAL A 100 -11.37 5.74 -13.65
N ASP A 101 -11.07 6.91 -13.09
CA ASP A 101 -9.87 7.68 -13.38
C ASP A 101 -8.81 7.53 -12.28
N GLN A 102 -9.13 6.89 -11.15
CA GLN A 102 -8.20 6.73 -10.04
C GLN A 102 -7.16 5.65 -10.36
N THR A 103 -5.91 5.93 -10.03
CA THR A 103 -4.76 5.04 -10.21
C THR A 103 -3.95 4.92 -8.92
N ALA A 104 -3.14 3.87 -8.81
CA ALA A 104 -2.18 3.76 -7.73
C ALA A 104 -1.05 4.79 -7.82
N ILE A 105 -0.31 4.91 -6.72
CA ILE A 105 0.95 5.63 -6.68
C ILE A 105 2.01 4.85 -7.45
N SER A 106 2.81 5.54 -8.26
CA SER A 106 3.81 4.93 -9.13
C SER A 106 5.01 4.38 -8.35
N ILE A 107 5.22 3.07 -8.37
CA ILE A 107 6.40 2.41 -7.77
C ILE A 107 7.70 2.88 -8.43
N ARG A 108 7.66 3.19 -9.73
CA ARG A 108 8.81 3.73 -10.46
C ARG A 108 9.25 5.06 -9.89
N GLN A 109 8.33 6.03 -9.78
CA GLN A 109 8.65 7.37 -9.30
C GLN A 109 9.14 7.33 -7.85
N GLU A 110 8.49 6.53 -7.00
CA GLU A 110 8.90 6.38 -5.59
C GLU A 110 10.28 5.72 -5.46
N ASN A 111 10.62 4.73 -6.30
CA ASN A 111 11.96 4.12 -6.25
C ASN A 111 13.05 4.98 -6.88
N GLN A 112 12.73 5.85 -7.85
CA GLN A 112 13.68 6.85 -8.33
C GLN A 112 14.08 7.80 -7.19
N LEU A 113 13.10 8.33 -6.46
CA LEU A 113 13.34 9.18 -5.30
C LEU A 113 14.08 8.42 -4.18
N PHE A 114 13.65 7.19 -3.88
CA PHE A 114 14.29 6.35 -2.87
C PHE A 114 15.75 6.04 -3.21
N SER A 115 16.07 5.72 -4.47
CA SER A 115 17.44 5.43 -4.89
C SER A 115 18.39 6.63 -4.73
N ALA A 116 17.86 7.85 -4.89
CA ALA A 116 18.62 9.09 -4.71
C ALA A 116 18.77 9.47 -3.23
N ALA A 117 17.71 9.29 -2.43
CA ALA A 117 17.68 9.70 -1.02
C ALA A 117 18.34 8.67 -0.07
N GLU A 118 18.22 7.38 -0.38
CA GLU A 118 18.57 6.26 0.49
C GLU A 118 19.49 5.26 -0.26
N SER A 119 20.56 5.79 -0.87
CA SER A 119 21.42 5.06 -1.79
C SER A 119 22.03 3.78 -1.19
N GLU A 120 22.42 3.80 0.09
CA GLU A 120 22.97 2.62 0.78
C GLU A 120 21.94 1.48 0.86
N ARG A 121 20.68 1.79 1.21
CA ARG A 121 19.60 0.78 1.26
C ARG A 121 19.24 0.29 -0.14
N TRP A 122 19.21 1.19 -1.12
CA TRP A 122 18.97 0.83 -2.51
C TRP A 122 20.04 -0.12 -3.06
N LEU A 123 21.31 0.12 -2.74
CA LEU A 123 22.45 -0.75 -3.09
C LEU A 123 22.42 -2.08 -2.33
N ALA A 124 21.90 -2.08 -1.10
CA ALA A 124 21.63 -3.30 -0.32
C ALA A 124 20.41 -4.10 -0.84
N GLY A 125 19.81 -3.68 -1.96
CA GLY A 125 18.75 -4.40 -2.65
C GLY A 125 17.33 -4.11 -2.17
N TRP A 126 17.15 -3.14 -1.27
CA TRP A 126 15.82 -2.73 -0.83
C TRP A 126 15.10 -1.95 -1.93
N MET A 127 13.81 -2.23 -2.07
CA MET A 127 12.88 -1.52 -2.95
C MET A 127 11.73 -0.98 -2.11
N LYS A 128 11.34 0.25 -2.34
CA LYS A 128 10.18 0.85 -1.68
C LYS A 128 8.91 0.43 -2.40
N VAL A 129 8.04 -0.30 -1.72
CA VAL A 129 6.84 -0.90 -2.30
C VAL A 129 5.54 -0.26 -1.79
N GLY A 130 5.62 0.55 -0.76
CA GLY A 130 4.46 1.21 -0.19
C GLY A 130 4.82 2.19 0.91
N SER A 131 3.79 2.76 1.50
CA SER A 131 3.90 3.59 2.70
C SER A 131 2.62 3.54 3.52
N ALA A 132 2.74 3.69 4.84
CA ALA A 132 1.61 4.06 5.68
C ALA A 132 1.79 5.50 6.18
N VAL A 133 0.71 6.26 6.21
CA VAL A 133 0.69 7.67 6.57
C VAL A 133 -0.35 7.93 7.65
N ALA A 134 -0.01 8.84 8.55
CA ALA A 134 -0.93 9.49 9.47
C ALA A 134 -0.98 10.99 9.14
N TRP A 135 -1.42 11.80 10.10
CA TRP A 135 -1.51 13.24 9.93
C TRP A 135 -0.14 13.91 9.76
N SER A 136 0.84 13.49 10.56
CA SER A 136 2.18 14.08 10.64
C SER A 136 3.31 13.06 10.53
N SER A 137 3.02 11.77 10.65
CA SER A 137 4.00 10.70 10.48
C SER A 137 3.79 9.89 9.21
N LYS A 138 4.88 9.27 8.77
CA LYS A 138 4.92 8.35 7.63
C LYS A 138 5.93 7.25 7.93
N VAL A 139 5.58 6.04 7.55
CA VAL A 139 6.51 4.92 7.45
C VAL A 139 6.49 4.37 6.03
N ASP A 140 7.64 3.95 5.53
CA ASP A 140 7.81 3.33 4.23
C ASP A 140 7.90 1.81 4.40
N LEU A 141 7.30 1.09 3.45
CA LEU A 141 7.40 -0.35 3.32
C LEU A 141 8.50 -0.66 2.31
N LEU A 142 9.52 -1.38 2.76
CA LEU A 142 10.62 -1.82 1.94
C LEU A 142 10.55 -3.34 1.77
N LEU A 143 10.88 -3.81 0.58
CA LEU A 143 10.94 -5.23 0.26
C LEU A 143 12.22 -5.51 -0.52
N ARG A 144 12.86 -6.63 -0.22
CA ARG A 144 14.10 -7.08 -0.85
C ARG A 144 13.84 -8.34 -1.67
N ALA A 145 14.71 -8.62 -2.65
CA ALA A 145 14.53 -9.73 -3.58
C ALA A 145 14.47 -11.11 -2.91
N ASP A 146 15.08 -11.28 -1.72
CA ASP A 146 15.01 -12.49 -0.91
C ASP A 146 13.69 -12.65 -0.13
N GLY A 147 12.75 -11.72 -0.29
CA GLY A 147 11.45 -11.70 0.38
C GLY A 147 11.46 -11.00 1.73
N ALA A 148 12.62 -10.53 2.23
CA ALA A 148 12.68 -9.78 3.47
C ALA A 148 11.94 -8.45 3.33
N CYS A 149 11.04 -8.17 4.25
CA CYS A 149 10.24 -6.96 4.31
C CYS A 149 10.55 -6.16 5.58
N ALA A 150 10.54 -4.83 5.44
CA ALA A 150 10.82 -3.93 6.54
C ALA A 150 9.93 -2.68 6.50
N ILE A 151 9.68 -2.14 7.67
CA ILE A 151 9.00 -0.86 7.89
C ILE A 151 10.05 0.12 8.39
N THR A 152 10.17 1.27 7.72
CA THR A 152 11.14 2.31 8.08
C THR A 152 10.46 3.64 8.26
N GLY A 153 10.88 4.42 9.25
CA GLY A 153 10.36 5.76 9.51
C GLY A 153 11.39 6.61 10.22
N ALA A 154 11.04 7.86 10.52
CA ALA A 154 11.96 8.79 11.19
C ALA A 154 12.47 8.26 12.55
N ALA A 155 11.67 7.46 13.24
CA ALA A 155 12.00 6.91 14.55
C ALA A 155 12.79 5.60 14.52
N GLY A 156 12.94 4.95 13.36
CA GLY A 156 13.71 3.71 13.28
C GLY A 156 13.32 2.77 12.15
N PHE A 157 13.71 1.52 12.33
CA PHE A 157 13.64 0.46 11.32
C PHE A 157 13.22 -0.86 11.97
N HIS A 158 12.25 -1.54 11.37
CA HIS A 158 11.75 -2.83 11.83
C HIS A 158 11.70 -3.83 10.67
N VAL A 159 12.31 -5.01 10.83
CA VAL A 159 12.22 -6.10 9.84
C VAL A 159 11.10 -7.03 10.27
N ALA A 160 10.03 -7.06 9.50
CA ALA A 160 8.78 -7.76 9.84
C ALA A 160 8.69 -9.19 9.30
N GLY A 161 9.70 -9.65 8.54
CA GLY A 161 9.72 -10.97 7.93
C GLY A 161 9.32 -10.91 6.46
N SER A 162 8.13 -11.39 6.13
CA SER A 162 7.58 -11.44 4.76
C SER A 162 6.66 -10.26 4.43
N PHE A 163 6.30 -10.13 3.15
CA PHE A 163 5.36 -9.11 2.67
C PHE A 163 3.95 -9.25 3.30
N ASP A 164 3.44 -10.47 3.40
CA ASP A 164 2.11 -10.73 3.97
C ASP A 164 2.06 -10.48 5.49
N GLU A 165 3.09 -10.92 6.22
CA GLU A 165 3.24 -10.64 7.65
C GLU A 165 3.31 -9.13 7.91
N THR A 166 4.02 -8.39 7.05
CA THR A 166 4.12 -6.93 7.14
C THR A 166 2.76 -6.26 6.94
N LEU A 167 1.98 -6.70 5.95
CA LEU A 167 0.64 -6.17 5.74
C LEU A 167 -0.33 -6.53 6.85
N CYS A 168 -0.27 -7.76 7.38
CA CYS A 168 -1.06 -8.15 8.54
C CYS A 168 -0.72 -7.29 9.77
N LEU A 169 0.57 -7.05 10.02
CA LEU A 169 1.03 -6.17 11.09
C LEU A 169 0.49 -4.75 10.92
N LEU A 170 0.56 -4.18 9.72
CA LEU A 170 0.01 -2.87 9.43
C LEU A 170 -1.51 -2.83 9.68
N PHE A 171 -2.24 -3.84 9.22
CA PHE A 171 -3.69 -3.90 9.40
C PHE A 171 -4.07 -4.06 10.88
N ASP A 172 -3.29 -4.80 11.68
CA ASP A 172 -3.51 -4.95 13.11
C ASP A 172 -3.25 -3.67 13.90
N ARG A 173 -2.30 -2.85 13.44
CA ARG A 173 -1.98 -1.57 14.11
C ARG A 173 -2.87 -0.43 13.65
N ILE A 174 -3.11 -0.31 12.34
CA ILE A 174 -3.81 0.84 11.74
C ILE A 174 -5.32 0.57 11.66
N GLY A 175 -5.74 -0.64 11.31
CA GLY A 175 -7.15 -0.98 11.10
C GLY A 175 -8.06 -0.63 12.28
N PRO A 176 -7.68 -0.90 13.55
CA PRO A 176 -8.49 -0.51 14.71
C PRO A 176 -8.70 1.01 14.87
N CYS A 177 -7.92 1.86 14.21
CA CYS A 177 -8.12 3.31 14.23
C CYS A 177 -9.32 3.78 13.39
N PHE A 178 -9.85 2.90 12.55
CA PHE A 178 -10.98 3.17 11.66
C PHE A 178 -12.24 2.48 12.18
N SER A 179 -13.38 3.13 12.04
CA SER A 179 -14.66 2.49 12.33
C SER A 179 -15.10 1.52 11.24
N GLY A 180 -16.18 0.81 11.52
CA GLY A 180 -16.92 0.07 10.49
C GLY A 180 -17.27 0.97 9.30
N ASP A 181 -17.51 2.26 9.51
CA ASP A 181 -17.86 3.18 8.42
C ASP A 181 -16.63 3.82 7.76
N GLY A 182 -15.42 3.43 8.18
CA GLY A 182 -14.17 3.86 7.57
C GLY A 182 -13.74 5.29 7.91
N LEU A 183 -14.46 5.95 8.81
CA LEU A 183 -14.00 7.19 9.41
C LEU A 183 -12.93 6.88 10.45
N ILE A 184 -11.98 7.81 10.62
CA ILE A 184 -11.10 7.81 11.79
C ILE A 184 -11.98 8.12 13.00
N ASP A 185 -12.60 7.08 13.57
CA ASP A 185 -13.45 7.19 14.75
C ASP A 185 -12.61 7.33 16.03
N ARG A 186 -11.30 7.04 15.95
CA ARG A 186 -10.35 7.17 17.06
C ARG A 186 -9.45 8.37 16.83
N ASP A 187 -9.34 9.21 17.86
CA ASP A 187 -8.37 10.32 17.99
C ASP A 187 -7.13 10.12 17.10
N TYR A 188 -6.79 11.11 16.26
CA TYR A 188 -5.58 11.12 15.42
C TYR A 188 -4.33 10.71 16.19
N ALA A 189 -4.25 11.03 17.49
CA ALA A 189 -3.16 10.60 18.35
C ALA A 189 -3.01 9.06 18.42
N SER A 190 -4.12 8.31 18.33
CA SER A 190 -4.11 6.85 18.29
C SER A 190 -3.51 6.31 16.99
N LEU A 191 -3.83 6.93 15.85
CA LEU A 191 -3.23 6.55 14.56
C LEU A 191 -1.73 6.87 14.57
N GLU A 192 -1.34 8.04 15.06
CA GLU A 192 0.05 8.44 15.23
C GLU A 192 0.83 7.46 16.13
N ALA A 193 0.27 7.12 17.29
CA ALA A 193 0.87 6.14 18.20
C ALA A 193 0.97 4.75 17.55
N SER A 194 -0.02 4.36 16.76
CA SER A 194 -0.02 3.07 16.05
C SER A 194 1.07 3.03 14.99
N LEU A 195 1.24 4.08 14.19
CA LEU A 195 2.34 4.17 13.22
C LEU A 195 3.71 4.20 13.91
N ALA A 196 3.87 4.99 14.97
CA ALA A 196 5.10 5.05 15.74
C ALA A 196 5.48 3.68 16.33
N SER A 197 4.49 2.87 16.73
CA SER A 197 4.73 1.53 17.27
C SER A 197 5.25 0.50 16.25
N LEU A 198 5.15 0.79 14.94
CA LEU A 198 5.63 -0.09 13.88
C LEU A 198 7.15 -0.05 13.74
N VAL A 199 7.79 0.99 14.24
CA VAL A 199 9.23 1.16 14.19
C VAL A 199 9.77 1.15 15.62
N CYS A 200 10.61 0.16 15.94
CA CYS A 200 11.34 0.19 17.20
C CYS A 200 12.31 1.37 17.17
N PRO A 201 12.51 2.09 18.29
CA PRO A 201 13.68 2.95 18.42
C PRO A 201 14.93 2.10 18.17
N ALA A 202 15.84 2.58 17.32
CA ALA A 202 17.16 1.98 17.24
C ALA A 202 17.81 2.11 18.64
N ASN A 203 17.99 0.98 19.33
CA ASN A 203 18.77 0.91 20.56
C ASN A 203 20.25 1.18 20.27
#